data_AF-A0AAD6NVI5-F1
#
_entry.id   AF-A0AAD6NVI5-F1
#
_cell.length_a   1.000
_cell.length_b   1.000
_cell.length_c   1.000
_cell.angle_alpha   90.00
_cell.angle_beta   90.00
_cell.angle_gamma   90.00
#
_symmetry.space_group_name_H-M   'P 1'
#
loop_
_entity.id
_entity.type
_entity.pdbx_description
1 polymer ?
#
loop_
_entity_poly.entity_id
_entity_poly.type
_entity_poly.pdbx_seq_one_letter_code
_entity_poly.pdbx_strand_id
1 'polypeptide(L)'
;MAAVKHPGSPFLPLELPQRPPTSSTSTSVTAPPNFEPPKPKRFAVRPDKTWDIIGASLALFFRLGTGVFVNGYSVSFVSKDAIPPDQYSLEVSGYKVKETSKLGPRPEKPIEIYEFEGCPFCRKVREIVAVLDLDVLFYPCPQNGPTFRPKVVQMGGKKQFPYMVDPNTGTAMYESDDIIKYLVQKYGDGSIPFMLSLGLLTTLTEGFAMIGRMGKGSSYTPSKTATQTS
;
A
#
# COMPACT_ATOMS: atom_id res chain seq x y z
N MET A 1 35.99 -33.37 -29.42
CA MET A 1 35.96 -32.25 -28.45
C MET A 1 36.58 -32.74 -27.15
N ALA A 2 37.75 -32.20 -26.80
CA ALA A 2 38.53 -32.62 -25.65
C ALA A 2 37.89 -32.09 -24.35
N ALA A 3 37.61 -32.99 -23.41
CA ALA A 3 37.19 -32.64 -22.06
C ALA A 3 38.43 -32.30 -21.22
N VAL A 4 38.57 -31.02 -20.86
CA VAL A 4 39.60 -30.54 -19.93
C VAL A 4 39.21 -30.99 -18.52
N LYS A 5 40.00 -31.90 -17.95
CA LYS A 5 39.87 -32.41 -16.58
C LYS A 5 40.75 -31.55 -15.67
N HIS A 6 40.13 -30.66 -14.88
CA HIS A 6 40.85 -29.92 -13.84
C HIS A 6 41.16 -30.83 -12.63
N PRO A 7 42.35 -30.74 -12.02
CA PRO A 7 42.70 -31.52 -10.84
C PRO A 7 41.93 -31.01 -9.61
N GLY A 8 41.28 -31.94 -8.91
CA GLY A 8 40.54 -31.66 -7.68
C GLY A 8 41.49 -31.32 -6.53
N SER A 9 41.35 -30.12 -5.98
CA SER A 9 41.92 -29.76 -4.67
C SER A 9 41.14 -30.47 -3.55
N PRO A 10 41.81 -30.95 -2.49
CA PRO A 10 41.15 -31.60 -1.37
C PRO A 10 40.34 -30.55 -0.59
N PHE A 11 39.03 -30.77 -0.48
CA PHE A 11 38.16 -30.02 0.44
C PHE A 11 38.57 -30.37 1.88
N LEU A 12 39.30 -29.48 2.53
CA LEU A 12 39.43 -29.48 3.99
C LEU A 12 38.09 -29.00 4.58
N PRO A 13 37.54 -29.66 5.62
CA PRO A 13 36.38 -29.13 6.31
C PRO A 13 36.76 -27.80 6.96
N LEU A 14 36.07 -26.72 6.59
CA LEU A 14 36.15 -25.46 7.33
C LEU A 14 35.43 -25.66 8.66
N GLU A 15 36.21 -25.90 9.71
CA GLU A 15 35.73 -25.87 11.10
C GLU A 15 35.16 -24.47 11.36
N LEU A 16 33.82 -24.37 11.46
CA LEU A 16 33.15 -23.12 11.82
C LEU A 16 33.63 -22.70 13.21
N PRO A 17 34.09 -21.45 13.42
CA PRO A 17 34.48 -20.99 14.73
C PRO A 17 33.28 -21.13 15.68
N GLN A 18 33.44 -21.96 16.71
CA GLN A 18 32.46 -22.14 17.78
C GLN A 18 32.14 -20.76 18.35
N ARG A 19 30.89 -20.32 18.17
CA ARG A 19 30.39 -19.04 18.68
C ARG A 19 30.55 -19.05 20.20
N PRO A 20 31.23 -18.07 20.82
CA PRO A 20 31.31 -18.01 22.27
C PRO A 20 29.89 -17.94 22.85
N PRO A 21 29.65 -18.51 24.05
CA PRO A 21 28.34 -18.48 24.66
C PRO A 21 27.88 -17.02 24.75
N THR A 22 26.80 -16.70 24.06
CA THR A 22 26.12 -15.41 24.17
C THR A 22 25.64 -15.28 25.60
N SER A 23 26.39 -14.56 26.42
CA SER A 23 25.90 -14.00 27.66
C SER A 23 24.75 -13.07 27.29
N SER A 24 23.53 -13.58 27.42
CA SER A 24 22.31 -12.79 27.31
C SER A 24 22.27 -11.84 28.50
N THR A 25 22.93 -10.68 28.37
CA THR A 25 22.68 -9.57 29.27
C THR A 25 21.25 -9.14 28.98
N SER A 26 20.31 -9.64 29.79
CA SER A 26 18.93 -9.19 29.79
C SER A 26 18.92 -7.75 30.27
N THR A 27 19.05 -6.81 29.33
CA THR A 27 18.82 -5.40 29.61
C THR A 27 17.32 -5.27 29.92
N SER A 28 16.98 -5.39 31.20
CA SER A 28 15.64 -5.11 31.71
C SER A 28 15.33 -3.65 31.38
N VAL A 29 14.51 -3.43 30.36
CA VAL A 29 13.93 -2.11 30.09
C VAL A 29 12.95 -1.81 31.21
N THR A 30 13.44 -1.16 32.26
CA THR A 30 12.61 -0.73 33.38
C THR A 30 11.89 0.56 32.97
N ALA A 31 10.60 0.64 33.27
CA ALA A 31 9.83 1.84 33.03
C ALA A 31 10.43 3.03 33.81
N PRO A 32 10.34 4.28 33.29
CA PRO A 32 10.84 5.45 34.00
C PRO A 32 10.16 5.57 35.38
N PRO A 33 10.84 6.16 36.39
CA PRO A 33 10.40 6.14 37.79
C PRO A 33 9.00 6.73 38.06
N ASN A 34 8.42 7.48 37.12
CA ASN A 34 7.06 8.05 37.20
C ASN A 34 6.11 7.51 36.11
N PHE A 35 6.40 6.35 35.50
CA PHE A 35 5.51 5.74 34.52
C PHE A 35 4.38 4.98 35.21
N GLU A 36 3.19 5.58 35.21
CA GLU A 36 1.97 4.86 35.58
C GLU A 36 1.40 4.16 34.33
N PRO A 37 1.39 2.81 34.29
CA PRO A 37 0.83 2.11 33.15
C PRO A 37 -0.67 2.44 33.03
N PRO A 38 -1.14 2.91 31.87
CA PRO A 38 -2.54 3.25 31.70
C PRO A 38 -3.39 1.98 31.88
N LYS A 39 -4.49 2.09 32.64
CA LYS A 39 -5.44 0.98 32.78
C LYS A 39 -5.93 0.55 31.38
N PRO A 40 -5.84 -0.74 31.01
CA PRO A 40 -6.35 -1.22 29.73
C PRO A 40 -7.81 -0.82 29.56
N LYS A 41 -8.11 -0.09 28.48
CA LYS A 41 -9.48 0.25 28.07
C LYS A 41 -9.79 -0.50 26.79
N ARG A 42 -11.04 -0.88 26.59
CA ARG A 42 -11.49 -1.40 25.29
C ARG A 42 -11.21 -0.35 24.22
N PHE A 43 -10.87 -0.82 23.02
CA PHE A 43 -10.72 0.06 21.87
C PHE A 43 -12.03 0.84 21.68
N ALA A 44 -11.94 2.16 21.74
CA ALA A 44 -13.07 3.06 21.58
C ALA A 44 -12.63 4.22 20.70
N VAL A 45 -13.55 4.69 19.87
CA VAL A 45 -13.37 5.91 19.10
C VAL A 45 -13.27 7.09 20.06
N ARG A 46 -12.27 7.95 19.87
CA ARG A 46 -12.20 9.19 20.65
C ARG A 46 -13.35 10.12 20.25
N PRO A 47 -14.08 10.75 21.20
CA PRO A 47 -15.22 11.61 20.88
C PRO A 47 -14.88 12.78 19.93
N ASP A 48 -13.67 13.34 20.03
CA ASP A 48 -13.16 14.40 19.15
C ASP A 48 -12.95 13.96 17.69
N LYS A 49 -12.93 12.64 17.43
CA LYS A 49 -12.70 12.04 16.11
C LYS A 49 -13.96 11.56 15.40
N THR A 50 -15.13 11.78 15.99
CA THR A 50 -16.42 11.39 15.41
C THR A 50 -16.61 11.96 14.00
N TRP A 51 -16.28 13.24 13.79
CA TRP A 51 -16.41 13.88 12.48
C TRP A 51 -15.36 13.43 11.47
N ASP A 52 -14.13 13.14 11.91
CA ASP A 52 -13.10 12.58 11.03
C ASP A 52 -13.56 11.18 10.51
N ILE A 53 -14.25 10.40 11.34
CA ILE A 53 -14.79 9.08 10.96
C ILE A 53 -15.98 9.20 10.01
N ILE A 54 -16.93 10.11 10.29
CA ILE A 54 -18.05 10.40 9.38
C ILE A 54 -17.51 10.89 8.02
N GLY A 55 -16.51 11.77 8.04
CA GLY A 55 -15.86 12.23 6.80
C GLY A 55 -15.18 11.10 6.04
N ALA A 56 -14.55 10.14 6.74
CA ALA A 56 -13.92 8.98 6.12
C ALA A 56 -14.93 8.00 5.50
N SER A 57 -16.14 7.88 6.05
CA SER A 57 -17.17 6.97 5.51
C SER A 57 -17.78 7.46 4.20
N LEU A 58 -17.64 8.76 3.86
CA LEU A 58 -18.10 9.31 2.58
C LEU A 58 -17.51 8.55 1.38
N ALA A 59 -16.28 8.07 1.49
CA ALA A 59 -15.65 7.25 0.46
C ALA A 59 -16.46 5.98 0.16
N LEU A 60 -16.96 5.29 1.18
CA LEU A 60 -17.75 4.08 1.01
C LEU A 60 -19.07 4.38 0.27
N PHE A 61 -19.73 5.49 0.64
CA PHE A 61 -20.98 5.91 0.04
C PHE A 61 -20.82 6.36 -1.42
N PHE A 62 -19.92 7.31 -1.69
CA PHE A 62 -19.77 7.88 -3.04
C PHE A 62 -19.06 6.95 -4.02
N ARG A 63 -18.34 5.95 -3.53
CA ARG A 63 -17.69 4.93 -4.35
C ARG A 63 -18.43 3.61 -4.38
N LEU A 64 -19.60 3.50 -3.76
CA LEU A 64 -20.43 2.28 -3.76
C LEU A 64 -19.64 1.02 -3.37
N GLY A 65 -18.65 1.15 -2.47
CA GLY A 65 -17.79 0.03 -2.06
C GLY A 65 -16.90 -0.57 -3.14
N THR A 66 -16.63 0.12 -4.25
CA THR A 66 -15.79 -0.41 -5.36
C THR A 66 -14.38 -0.82 -4.94
N GLY A 67 -13.84 -0.22 -3.89
CA GLY A 67 -12.55 -0.61 -3.30
C GLY A 67 -12.63 -1.64 -2.18
N VAL A 68 -13.82 -2.12 -1.82
CA VAL A 68 -14.01 -3.12 -0.74
C VAL A 68 -13.84 -4.54 -1.27
N PHE A 69 -14.15 -4.77 -2.54
CA PHE A 69 -14.04 -6.07 -3.17
C PHE A 69 -13.03 -6.01 -4.31
N VAL A 70 -11.90 -6.68 -4.13
CA VAL A 70 -10.91 -6.89 -5.19
C VAL A 70 -11.48 -7.82 -6.26
N ASN A 71 -10.85 -7.84 -7.43
CA ASN A 71 -11.36 -8.62 -8.54
C ASN A 71 -11.49 -10.12 -8.20
N GLY A 72 -12.70 -10.66 -8.35
CA GLY A 72 -13.01 -12.05 -8.02
C GLY A 72 -12.93 -12.40 -6.53
N TYR A 73 -13.03 -11.41 -5.62
CA TYR A 73 -13.09 -11.66 -4.19
C TYR A 73 -14.20 -12.64 -3.83
N SER A 74 -13.86 -13.66 -3.05
CA SER A 74 -14.78 -14.68 -2.58
C SER A 74 -14.43 -15.09 -1.16
N VAL A 75 -15.48 -15.30 -0.36
CA VAL A 75 -15.38 -15.76 1.03
C VAL A 75 -16.08 -17.10 1.13
N SER A 76 -15.40 -18.09 1.71
CA SER A 76 -15.95 -19.42 1.96
C SER A 76 -15.60 -19.90 3.37
N PHE A 77 -16.51 -20.64 3.98
CA PHE A 77 -16.26 -21.31 5.25
C PHE A 77 -15.76 -22.72 4.98
N VAL A 78 -14.55 -23.02 5.46
CA VAL A 78 -13.91 -24.32 5.27
C VAL A 78 -13.65 -24.99 6.62
N SER A 79 -13.46 -26.31 6.61
CA SER A 79 -13.08 -27.07 7.81
C SER A 79 -11.68 -26.64 8.30
N LYS A 80 -11.40 -26.90 9.58
CA LYS A 80 -10.12 -26.49 10.22
C LYS A 80 -8.88 -27.06 9.52
N ASP A 81 -9.02 -28.24 8.95
CA ASP A 81 -7.94 -28.98 8.29
C ASP A 81 -7.67 -28.48 6.86
N ALA A 82 -8.55 -27.65 6.30
CA ALA A 82 -8.44 -27.18 4.92
C ALA A 82 -7.42 -26.04 4.72
N ILE A 83 -6.99 -25.37 5.79
CA ILE A 83 -5.98 -24.31 5.74
C ILE A 83 -4.76 -24.76 6.57
N PRO A 84 -3.56 -24.80 5.94
CA PRO A 84 -2.32 -25.14 6.62
C PRO A 84 -2.07 -24.32 7.89
N PRO A 85 -1.46 -24.91 8.95
CA PRO A 85 -1.27 -24.23 10.24
C PRO A 85 -0.28 -23.05 10.20
N ASP A 86 0.53 -22.94 9.15
CA ASP A 86 1.44 -21.82 8.89
C ASP A 86 0.75 -20.61 8.25
N GLN A 87 -0.50 -20.74 7.81
CA GLN A 87 -1.29 -19.65 7.23
C GLN A 87 -2.24 -19.03 8.25
N TYR A 88 -2.29 -17.70 8.28
CA TYR A 88 -3.25 -16.96 9.09
C TYR A 88 -4.67 -17.13 8.51
N SER A 89 -5.62 -17.51 9.36
CA SER A 89 -7.04 -17.61 9.00
C SER A 89 -7.92 -17.12 10.14
N LEU A 90 -9.00 -16.43 9.81
CA LEU A 90 -10.02 -16.04 10.79
C LEU A 90 -10.89 -17.26 11.15
N GLU A 91 -10.99 -17.58 12.44
CA GLU A 91 -11.82 -18.69 12.94
C GLU A 91 -13.14 -18.17 13.51
N VAL A 92 -14.26 -18.70 13.02
CA VAL A 92 -15.61 -18.36 13.48
C VAL A 92 -16.41 -19.64 13.66
N SER A 93 -16.89 -19.88 14.89
CA SER A 93 -17.76 -21.02 15.23
C SER A 93 -17.23 -22.40 14.78
N GLY A 94 -15.92 -22.60 14.85
CA GLY A 94 -15.28 -23.86 14.48
C GLY A 94 -14.96 -24.03 12.99
N TYR A 95 -15.29 -23.04 12.16
CA TYR A 95 -14.90 -22.97 10.75
C TYR A 95 -13.76 -21.97 10.56
N LYS A 96 -12.94 -22.20 9.55
CA LYS A 96 -11.96 -21.22 9.07
C LYS A 96 -12.55 -20.45 7.89
N VAL A 97 -12.34 -19.14 7.87
CA VAL A 97 -12.71 -18.29 6.73
C VAL A 97 -11.58 -18.31 5.71
N LYS A 98 -11.89 -18.78 4.50
CA LYS A 98 -11.00 -18.74 3.35
C LYS A 98 -11.41 -17.61 2.43
N GLU A 99 -10.55 -16.61 2.33
CA GLU A 99 -10.69 -15.48 1.41
C GLU A 99 -9.78 -15.70 0.20
N THR A 100 -10.31 -15.48 -1.00
CA THR A 100 -9.55 -15.60 -2.25
C THR A 100 -9.90 -14.48 -3.20
N SER A 101 -8.97 -14.10 -4.06
CA SER A 101 -9.16 -13.13 -5.14
C SER A 101 -8.47 -13.61 -6.42
N LYS A 102 -8.88 -13.06 -7.57
CA LYS A 102 -8.23 -13.30 -8.86
C LYS A 102 -7.13 -12.28 -9.04
N LEU A 103 -5.90 -12.68 -8.71
CA LEU A 103 -4.72 -11.85 -8.87
C LEU A 103 -4.19 -11.96 -10.32
N GLY A 104 -3.96 -10.81 -10.96
CA GLY A 104 -3.18 -10.76 -12.20
C GLY A 104 -1.66 -10.84 -11.95
N PRO A 105 -0.84 -10.76 -13.02
CA PRO A 105 0.63 -10.78 -12.90
C PRO A 105 1.13 -9.77 -11.87
N ARG A 106 2.13 -10.14 -11.05
CA ARG A 106 2.74 -9.23 -10.08
C ARG A 106 3.97 -8.55 -10.71
N PRO A 107 4.16 -7.24 -10.55
CA PRO A 107 5.34 -6.56 -11.06
C PRO A 107 6.59 -7.03 -10.30
N GLU A 108 7.71 -7.28 -11.00
CA GLU A 108 8.98 -7.69 -10.37
C GLU A 108 9.63 -6.53 -9.60
N LYS A 109 9.45 -5.31 -10.11
CA LYS A 109 9.89 -4.06 -9.50
C LYS A 109 8.67 -3.19 -9.17
N PRO A 110 8.64 -2.49 -8.04
CA PRO A 110 7.51 -1.64 -7.68
C PRO A 110 7.24 -0.58 -8.74
N ILE A 111 5.97 -0.38 -9.11
CA ILE A 111 5.54 0.72 -9.98
C ILE A 111 5.61 2.01 -9.16
N GLU A 112 6.12 3.09 -9.75
CA GLU A 112 6.23 4.39 -9.10
C GLU A 112 5.05 5.27 -9.51
N ILE A 113 4.37 5.87 -8.54
CA ILE A 113 3.24 6.77 -8.78
C ILE A 113 3.46 8.08 -8.04
N TYR A 114 3.65 9.15 -8.80
CA TYR A 114 3.79 10.51 -8.30
C TYR A 114 2.41 11.15 -8.21
N GLU A 115 1.96 11.43 -6.99
CA GLU A 115 0.57 11.81 -6.74
C GLU A 115 0.42 12.64 -5.46
N PHE A 116 -0.78 13.15 -5.18
CA PHE A 116 -1.04 13.77 -3.89
C PHE A 116 -2.48 13.55 -3.44
N GLU A 117 -2.63 13.40 -2.12
CA GLU A 117 -3.84 12.96 -1.45
C GLU A 117 -5.11 13.78 -1.78
N GLY A 118 -4.95 15.09 -2.02
CA GLY A 118 -6.05 16.01 -2.30
C GLY A 118 -6.48 16.08 -3.78
N CYS A 119 -6.03 15.15 -4.63
CA CYS A 119 -6.33 15.14 -6.05
C CYS A 119 -7.33 14.03 -6.41
N PRO A 120 -8.48 14.35 -7.05
CA PRO A 120 -9.47 13.33 -7.42
C PRO A 120 -8.92 12.38 -8.50
N PHE A 121 -8.11 12.89 -9.42
CA PHE A 121 -7.47 12.06 -10.45
C PHE A 121 -6.48 11.05 -9.87
N CYS A 122 -5.74 11.46 -8.83
CA CYS A 122 -4.82 10.57 -8.13
C CYS A 122 -5.57 9.53 -7.29
N ARG A 123 -6.70 9.92 -6.67
CA ARG A 123 -7.53 8.99 -5.91
C ARG A 123 -8.08 7.86 -6.78
N LYS A 124 -8.50 8.13 -8.02
CA LYS A 124 -8.89 7.07 -8.99
C LYS A 124 -7.77 6.04 -9.22
N VAL A 125 -6.53 6.51 -9.36
CA VAL A 125 -5.37 5.62 -9.55
C VAL A 125 -5.08 4.82 -8.28
N ARG A 126 -5.17 5.43 -7.10
CA ARG A 126 -5.08 4.69 -5.82
C ARG A 126 -6.17 3.63 -5.70
N GLU A 127 -7.38 3.94 -6.15
CA GLU A 127 -8.49 3.00 -6.12
C GLU A 127 -8.24 1.79 -7.01
N ILE A 128 -7.77 1.97 -8.26
CA ILE A 128 -7.49 0.81 -9.11
C ILE A 128 -6.29 0.00 -8.61
N VAL A 129 -5.26 0.65 -8.05
CA VAL A 129 -4.12 -0.02 -7.44
C VAL A 129 -4.58 -0.93 -6.31
N ALA A 130 -5.51 -0.46 -5.47
CA ALA A 130 -6.10 -1.26 -4.40
C ALA A 130 -6.97 -2.41 -4.94
N VAL A 131 -7.79 -2.16 -5.97
CA VAL A 131 -8.63 -3.20 -6.61
C VAL A 131 -7.80 -4.35 -7.20
N LEU A 132 -6.64 -4.01 -7.79
CA LEU A 132 -5.71 -4.97 -8.39
C LEU A 132 -4.74 -5.61 -7.39
N ASP A 133 -4.75 -5.12 -6.15
CA ASP A 133 -3.86 -5.54 -5.06
C ASP A 133 -2.37 -5.38 -5.45
N LEU A 134 -2.01 -4.24 -6.03
CA LEU A 134 -0.66 -3.99 -6.52
C LEU A 134 0.23 -3.29 -5.49
N ASP A 135 1.43 -3.84 -5.30
CA ASP A 135 2.49 -3.19 -4.54
C ASP A 135 3.15 -2.08 -5.37
N VAL A 136 2.93 -0.82 -4.95
CA VAL A 136 3.43 0.37 -5.64
C VAL A 136 4.12 1.34 -4.68
N LEU A 137 5.02 2.16 -5.21
CA LEU A 137 5.65 3.25 -4.48
C LEU A 137 4.95 4.57 -4.79
N PHE A 138 4.25 5.11 -3.79
CA PHE A 138 3.66 6.44 -3.89
C PHE A 138 4.65 7.53 -3.51
N TYR A 139 4.90 8.46 -4.43
CA TYR A 139 5.73 9.64 -4.22
C TYR A 139 4.86 10.87 -4.03
N PRO A 140 4.77 11.43 -2.81
CA PRO A 140 3.86 12.54 -2.51
C PRO A 140 4.32 13.85 -3.16
N CYS A 141 3.43 14.46 -3.92
CA CYS A 141 3.66 15.69 -4.68
C CYS A 141 2.62 16.79 -4.34
N PRO A 142 2.38 17.12 -3.04
CA PRO A 142 1.44 18.18 -2.69
C PRO A 142 1.90 19.52 -3.29
N GLN A 143 0.98 20.48 -3.41
CA GLN A 143 1.30 21.84 -3.85
C GLN A 143 2.45 22.41 -3.00
N ASN A 144 3.39 23.09 -3.66
CA ASN A 144 4.61 23.63 -3.05
C ASN A 144 5.54 22.59 -2.41
N GLY A 145 5.33 21.29 -2.64
CA GLY A 145 6.22 20.24 -2.15
C GLY A 145 7.61 20.31 -2.78
N PRO A 146 8.70 20.34 -1.99
CA PRO A 146 10.05 20.57 -2.50
C PRO A 146 10.72 19.30 -3.06
N THR A 147 10.25 18.11 -2.68
CA THR A 147 11.00 16.86 -2.90
C THR A 147 10.71 16.19 -4.24
N PHE A 148 9.47 15.70 -4.44
CA PHE A 148 9.13 14.86 -5.59
C PHE A 148 8.43 15.64 -6.71
N ARG A 149 7.72 16.72 -6.36
CA ARG A 149 7.00 17.55 -7.33
C ARG A 149 7.92 18.15 -8.42
N PRO A 150 9.14 18.62 -8.10
CA PRO A 150 10.08 19.07 -9.14
C PRO A 150 10.60 17.94 -10.03
N LYS A 151 10.76 16.73 -9.49
CA LYS A 151 11.24 15.56 -10.26
C LYS A 151 10.29 15.21 -11.39
N VAL A 152 8.97 15.31 -11.19
CA VAL A 152 7.98 15.07 -12.25
C VAL A 152 8.16 16.01 -13.44
N VAL A 153 8.59 17.26 -13.21
CA VAL A 153 8.90 18.19 -14.30
C VAL A 153 10.16 17.75 -15.04
N GLN A 154 11.17 17.26 -14.33
CA GLN A 154 12.40 16.78 -14.94
C GLN A 154 12.17 15.50 -15.77
N MET A 155 11.28 14.61 -15.32
CA MET A 155 11.03 13.32 -15.97
C MET A 155 9.95 13.39 -17.06
N GLY A 156 8.81 14.03 -16.79
CA GLY A 156 7.67 14.08 -17.71
C GLY A 156 7.37 15.46 -18.30
N GLY A 157 8.16 16.49 -17.97
CA GLY A 157 8.08 17.82 -18.59
C GLY A 157 6.95 18.73 -18.09
N LYS A 158 5.99 18.22 -17.30
CA LYS A 158 4.82 18.99 -16.84
C LYS A 158 4.49 18.73 -15.37
N LYS A 159 4.00 19.75 -14.65
CA LYS A 159 3.49 19.64 -13.26
C LYS A 159 2.06 19.07 -13.23
N GLN A 160 1.85 17.92 -13.87
CA GLN A 160 0.57 17.24 -13.98
C GLN A 160 0.59 15.97 -13.12
N PHE A 161 -0.54 15.63 -12.49
CA PHE A 161 -0.66 14.49 -11.58
C PHE A 161 -2.01 13.78 -11.81
N PRO A 162 -2.07 12.45 -11.67
CA PRO A 162 -0.95 11.55 -11.35
C PRO A 162 0.04 11.39 -12.52
N TYR A 163 1.26 10.98 -12.19
CA TYR A 163 2.29 10.54 -13.15
C TYR A 163 2.83 9.19 -12.72
N MET A 164 2.79 8.20 -13.61
CA MET A 164 3.20 6.82 -13.33
C MET A 164 4.48 6.48 -14.09
N VAL A 165 5.38 5.73 -13.46
CA VAL A 165 6.54 5.09 -14.08
C VAL A 165 6.54 3.61 -13.73
N ASP A 166 6.55 2.76 -14.75
CA ASP A 166 6.65 1.31 -14.61
C ASP A 166 8.05 0.83 -15.06
N PRO A 167 8.96 0.54 -14.12
CA PRO A 167 10.33 0.11 -14.44
C PRO A 167 10.40 -1.30 -15.04
N ASN A 168 9.32 -2.08 -15.00
CA ASN A 168 9.26 -3.42 -15.58
C ASN A 168 9.10 -3.37 -17.11
N THR A 169 8.46 -2.32 -17.62
CA THR A 169 8.19 -2.14 -19.05
C THR A 169 8.90 -0.93 -19.65
N GLY A 170 9.45 -0.04 -18.82
CA GLY A 170 9.98 1.26 -19.24
C GLY A 170 8.89 2.29 -19.56
N THR A 171 7.63 2.00 -19.23
CA THR A 171 6.50 2.88 -19.53
C THR A 171 6.43 4.03 -18.52
N ALA A 172 6.26 5.26 -19.00
CA ALA A 172 5.94 6.40 -18.15
C ALA A 172 4.81 7.23 -18.79
N MET A 173 3.79 7.59 -18.02
CA MET A 173 2.60 8.25 -18.56
C MET A 173 1.89 9.16 -17.56
N TYR A 174 1.13 10.11 -18.12
CA TYR A 174 0.14 10.93 -17.44
C TYR A 174 -1.27 10.37 -17.70
N GLU A 175 -2.28 11.17 -17.37
CA GLU A 175 -3.71 10.90 -17.56
C GLU A 175 -4.21 9.73 -16.72
N SER A 176 -4.99 10.02 -15.67
CA SER A 176 -5.44 9.02 -14.71
C SER A 176 -6.18 7.85 -15.36
N ASP A 177 -6.97 8.13 -16.40
CA ASP A 177 -7.80 7.12 -17.05
C ASP A 177 -6.95 6.19 -17.94
N ASP A 178 -5.86 6.70 -18.50
CA ASP A 178 -4.92 5.89 -19.28
C ASP A 178 -4.02 5.06 -18.37
N ILE A 179 -3.60 5.61 -17.23
CA ILE A 179 -2.93 4.86 -16.16
C ILE A 179 -3.81 3.69 -15.68
N ILE A 180 -5.10 3.92 -15.43
CA ILE A 180 -6.05 2.87 -15.03
C ILE A 180 -6.16 1.77 -16.09
N LYS A 181 -6.34 2.15 -17.36
CA LYS A 181 -6.39 1.19 -18.47
C LYS A 181 -5.11 0.37 -18.55
N TYR A 182 -3.95 1.02 -18.44
CA TYR A 182 -2.65 0.36 -18.48
C TYR A 182 -2.51 -0.68 -17.36
N LEU A 183 -2.78 -0.29 -16.10
CA LEU A 183 -2.64 -1.17 -14.94
C LEU A 183 -3.58 -2.39 -15.05
N VAL A 184 -4.82 -2.17 -15.48
CA VAL A 184 -5.81 -3.24 -15.66
C VAL A 184 -5.43 -4.19 -16.78
N GLN A 185 -4.91 -3.69 -17.90
CA GLN A 185 -4.48 -4.53 -19.02
C GLN A 185 -3.20 -5.31 -18.71
N LYS A 186 -2.27 -4.70 -17.98
CA LYS A 186 -0.94 -5.30 -17.73
C LYS A 186 -0.94 -6.22 -16.51
N TYR A 187 -1.66 -5.85 -15.47
CA TYR A 187 -1.60 -6.49 -14.14
C TYR A 187 -2.98 -6.92 -13.60
N GLY A 188 -4.05 -6.72 -14.38
CA GLY A 188 -5.40 -7.18 -14.08
C GLY A 188 -5.92 -8.19 -15.12
N ASP A 189 -7.24 -8.29 -15.23
CA ASP A 189 -7.94 -9.16 -16.19
C ASP A 189 -8.49 -8.39 -17.40
N GLY A 190 -8.07 -7.14 -17.60
CA GLY A 190 -8.59 -6.27 -18.65
C GLY A 190 -9.91 -5.58 -18.31
N SER A 191 -10.56 -5.88 -17.18
CA SER A 191 -11.82 -5.26 -16.78
C SER A 191 -11.61 -4.05 -15.87
N ILE A 192 -12.14 -2.89 -16.27
CA ILE A 192 -12.14 -1.69 -15.44
C ILE A 192 -13.43 -1.69 -14.61
N PRO A 193 -13.36 -1.51 -13.28
CA PRO A 193 -14.55 -1.42 -12.44
C PRO A 193 -15.49 -0.31 -12.94
N PHE A 194 -16.80 -0.58 -12.95
CA PHE A 194 -17.82 0.33 -13.48
C PHE A 194 -17.66 1.77 -12.98
N MET A 195 -17.44 1.97 -11.68
CA MET A 195 -17.29 3.31 -11.09
C MET A 195 -16.00 4.03 -11.51
N LEU A 196 -15.01 3.34 -12.09
CA LEU A 196 -13.79 3.91 -12.65
C LEU A 196 -13.87 4.11 -14.18
N SER A 197 -14.90 3.58 -14.85
CA SER A 197 -15.09 3.71 -16.29
C SER A 197 -16.03 4.84 -16.72
N LEU A 198 -16.55 5.66 -15.78
CA LEU A 198 -17.54 6.70 -16.07
C LEU A 198 -16.94 8.06 -16.45
N GLY A 199 -15.60 8.15 -16.59
CA GLY A 199 -14.90 9.36 -16.99
C GLY A 199 -15.12 10.53 -16.01
N LEU A 200 -15.75 11.62 -16.47
CA LEU A 200 -15.96 12.82 -15.66
C LEU A 200 -16.79 12.54 -14.39
N LEU A 201 -17.79 11.67 -14.47
CA LEU A 201 -18.59 11.29 -13.31
C LEU A 201 -17.75 10.58 -12.24
N THR A 202 -16.77 9.77 -12.66
CA THR A 202 -15.80 9.20 -11.73
C THR A 202 -15.05 10.32 -11.01
N THR A 203 -14.48 11.28 -11.74
CA THR A 203 -13.73 12.40 -11.14
C THR A 203 -14.58 13.22 -10.15
N LEU A 204 -15.88 13.42 -10.43
CA LEU A 204 -16.79 14.12 -9.53
C LEU A 204 -17.07 13.33 -8.24
N THR A 205 -17.41 12.04 -8.36
CA THR A 205 -17.66 11.18 -7.19
C THR A 205 -16.43 11.00 -6.32
N GLU A 206 -15.24 10.98 -6.93
CA GLU A 206 -13.94 11.01 -6.26
C GLU A 206 -13.72 12.32 -5.49
N GLY A 207 -14.07 13.45 -6.11
CA GLY A 207 -14.08 14.75 -5.44
C GLY A 207 -14.99 14.77 -4.20
N PHE A 208 -16.22 14.27 -4.34
CA PHE A 208 -17.17 14.17 -3.22
C PHE A 208 -16.68 13.24 -2.11
N ALA A 209 -16.08 12.09 -2.46
CA ALA A 209 -15.48 11.16 -1.52
C ALA A 209 -14.35 11.79 -0.68
N MET A 210 -13.75 12.89 -1.15
CA MET A 210 -12.67 13.59 -0.44
C MET A 210 -13.12 14.80 0.39
N ILE A 211 -14.39 15.22 0.34
CA ILE A 211 -14.85 16.43 1.06
C ILE A 211 -14.54 16.37 2.55
N GLY A 212 -14.67 15.19 3.17
CA GLY A 212 -14.35 14.98 4.59
C GLY A 212 -12.89 15.25 4.95
N ARG A 213 -11.97 15.30 3.96
CA ARG A 213 -10.56 15.63 4.19
C ARG A 213 -10.30 17.13 4.32
N MET A 214 -11.25 17.99 3.93
CA MET A 214 -11.12 19.45 4.02
C MET A 214 -9.81 19.99 3.39
N GLY A 215 -9.38 19.41 2.26
CA GLY A 215 -8.14 19.81 1.58
C GLY A 215 -6.83 19.31 2.22
N LYS A 216 -6.88 18.51 3.28
CA LYS A 216 -5.69 17.88 3.87
C LYS A 216 -4.96 17.02 2.84
N GLY A 217 -3.67 17.30 2.67
CA GLY A 217 -2.81 16.65 1.69
C GLY A 217 -2.76 17.32 0.31
N SER A 218 -3.47 18.43 0.12
CA SER A 218 -3.36 19.25 -1.10
C SER A 218 -2.09 20.09 -1.14
N SER A 219 -1.63 20.58 0.01
CA SER A 219 -0.48 21.49 0.12
C SER A 219 0.56 20.98 1.11
N TYR A 220 1.82 21.27 0.82
CA TYR A 220 2.95 20.87 1.65
C TYR A 220 2.88 21.52 3.03
N THR A 221 3.14 20.73 4.07
CA THR A 221 3.28 21.19 5.46
C THR A 221 4.64 20.72 5.97
N PRO A 222 5.55 21.61 6.39
CA PRO A 222 6.83 21.23 6.96
C PRO A 222 6.68 20.36 8.20
N SER A 223 7.58 19.40 8.38
CA SER A 223 7.65 18.60 9.61
C SER A 223 8.02 19.49 10.80
N LYS A 224 7.35 19.29 11.94
CA LYS A 224 7.77 19.91 13.21
C LYS A 224 9.10 19.30 13.64
N THR A 225 10.08 20.13 13.98
CA THR A 225 11.34 19.68 14.60
C THR A 225 11.07 19.19 16.02
N ALA A 226 11.83 18.20 16.48
CA ALA A 226 11.65 17.53 17.79
C ALA A 226 11.63 18.49 19.01
N THR A 227 12.18 19.70 18.88
CA THR A 227 12.25 20.70 19.97
C THR A 227 10.92 21.43 20.27
N GLN A 228 9.85 21.21 19.48
CA GLN A 228 8.59 21.98 19.60
C GLN A 228 7.41 21.20 20.22
N THR A 229 7.68 20.21 21.06
CA THR A 229 6.66 19.57 21.91
C THR A 229 7.02 19.79 23.37
N SER A 230 6.54 20.91 23.91
CA SER A 230 6.37 21.18 25.35
C SER A 230 5.02 21.81 25.55
#